data_AF-A0A961IQR6-F1
#
_entry.id   AF-A0A961IQR6-F1
#
_cell.length_a   1.000
_cell.length_b   1.000
_cell.length_c   1.000
_cell.angle_alpha   90.00
_cell.angle_beta   90.00
_cell.angle_gamma   90.00
#
_symmetry.space_group_name_H-M   'P 1'
#
loop_
_entity.id
_entity.type
_entity.pdbx_description
1 polymer ?
#
loop_
_entity_poly.entity_id
_entity_poly.type
_entity_poly.pdbx_seq_one_letter_code
_entity_poly.pdbx_strand_id
1 'polypeptide(L)'
;MQQMQLIYFSDPMCSWCYGFSATLARLADSHYADRISMELVPGGLRPDETRPTPQTLASEIQHHWRMVQKASGQPFHFGFFEGHPGFVYNTTPASR
;
A
#
# COMPACT_ATOMS: atom_id res chain seq x y z
N MET A 1 -15.99 18.15 -22.55
CA MET A 1 -15.19 18.61 -21.39
C MET A 1 -13.89 17.81 -21.39
N GLN A 2 -12.73 18.42 -21.16
CA GLN A 2 -11.48 17.65 -21.07
C GLN A 2 -11.46 16.89 -19.75
N GLN A 3 -11.29 15.57 -19.82
CA GLN A 3 -11.17 14.69 -18.68
C GLN A 3 -9.69 14.64 -18.26
N MET A 4 -9.41 14.97 -17.01
CA MET A 4 -8.06 14.89 -16.45
C MET A 4 -7.74 13.43 -16.10
N GLN A 5 -6.50 13.00 -16.31
CA GLN A 5 -6.06 11.67 -15.92
C GLN A 5 -5.20 11.73 -14.65
N LEU A 6 -5.59 10.97 -13.63
CA LEU A 6 -4.78 10.70 -12.46
C LEU A 6 -4.13 9.33 -12.61
N ILE A 7 -2.80 9.31 -12.69
CA ILE A 7 -2.03 8.06 -12.70
C ILE A 7 -1.54 7.83 -11.27
N TYR A 8 -2.05 6.79 -10.62
CA TYR A 8 -1.73 6.44 -9.24
C TYR A 8 -0.80 5.23 -9.17
N PHE A 9 0.48 5.51 -8.93
CA PHE A 9 1.49 4.49 -8.68
C PHE A 9 1.36 3.96 -7.25
N SER A 10 1.14 2.66 -7.10
CA SER A 10 0.93 2.04 -5.79
C SER A 10 1.37 0.58 -5.77
N ASP A 11 1.45 0.00 -4.57
CA ASP A 11 1.60 -1.44 -4.40
C ASP A 11 0.63 -1.87 -3.30
N PRO A 12 -0.16 -2.95 -3.48
CA PRO A 12 -1.15 -3.39 -2.50
C PRO A 12 -0.57 -3.70 -1.11
N MET A 13 0.73 -4.01 -1.04
CA MET A 13 1.40 -4.28 0.23
C MET A 13 2.19 -3.08 0.76
N CYS A 14 2.19 -1.94 0.07
CA CYS A 14 2.78 -0.70 0.56
C CYS A 14 1.93 -0.08 1.68
N SER A 15 2.50 0.05 2.88
CA SER A 15 1.81 0.59 4.05
C SER A 15 1.33 2.03 3.83
N TRP A 16 2.09 2.87 3.13
CA TRP A 16 1.68 4.25 2.85
C TRP A 16 0.58 4.33 1.79
N CYS A 17 0.55 3.42 0.81
CA CYS A 17 -0.57 3.30 -0.13
C CYS A 17 -1.85 2.92 0.61
N TYR A 18 -1.78 1.97 1.55
CA TYR A 18 -2.89 1.64 2.43
C TYR A 18 -3.31 2.85 3.30
N GLY A 19 -2.36 3.59 3.85
CA GLY A 19 -2.57 4.87 4.55
C GLY A 19 -3.35 5.90 3.72
N PHE A 20 -3.08 5.97 2.42
CA PHE A 20 -3.70 6.92 1.51
C PHE A 20 -5.05 6.45 0.92
N SER A 21 -5.39 5.17 1.05
CA SER A 21 -6.57 4.57 0.42
C SER A 21 -7.88 5.31 0.72
N ALA A 22 -8.07 5.80 1.95
CA ALA A 22 -9.26 6.58 2.33
C ALA A 22 -9.34 7.92 1.57
N THR A 23 -8.21 8.58 1.33
CA THR A 23 -8.16 9.81 0.52
C THR A 23 -8.45 9.51 -0.94
N LEU A 24 -7.92 8.41 -1.47
CA LEU A 24 -8.18 7.99 -2.85
C LEU A 24 -9.66 7.65 -3.06
N ALA A 25 -10.29 6.94 -2.12
CA ALA A 25 -11.72 6.66 -2.14
C ALA A 25 -12.56 7.94 -2.12
N ARG A 26 -12.22 8.89 -1.23
CA ARG A 26 -12.89 10.20 -1.18
C ARG A 26 -12.76 10.98 -2.49
N LEU A 27 -11.65 10.85 -3.20
CA LEU A 27 -11.49 11.46 -4.52
C LEU A 27 -12.39 10.79 -5.56
N ALA A 28 -12.44 9.46 -5.56
CA ALA A 28 -13.31 8.69 -6.45
C ALA A 28 -14.80 8.98 -6.24
N ASP A 29 -15.22 9.28 -5.01
CA ASP A 29 -16.61 9.61 -4.65
C ASP A 29 -16.91 11.12 -4.67
N SER A 30 -15.94 11.95 -5.05
CA SER A 30 -16.10 13.41 -5.04
C SER A 30 -16.87 13.95 -6.25
N HIS A 31 -17.20 15.24 -6.24
CA HIS A 31 -17.75 15.95 -7.42
C HIS A 31 -16.76 16.06 -8.60
N TYR A 32 -15.56 15.47 -8.49
CA TYR A 32 -14.60 15.32 -9.58
C TYR A 32 -14.67 13.94 -10.26
N ALA A 33 -15.51 13.01 -9.78
CA ALA A 33 -15.58 11.64 -10.30
C ALA A 33 -15.87 11.56 -11.81
N ASP A 34 -16.66 12.49 -12.34
CA ASP A 34 -16.99 12.60 -13.76
C ASP A 34 -15.93 13.37 -14.57
N ARG A 35 -14.94 13.97 -13.91
CA ARG A 35 -13.90 14.83 -14.50
C ARG A 35 -12.51 14.22 -14.46
N ILE A 36 -12.29 13.21 -13.61
CA ILE A 36 -11.00 12.55 -13.43
C ILE A 36 -11.14 11.07 -13.82
N SER A 37 -10.41 10.63 -14.84
CA SER A 37 -10.14 9.21 -15.05
C SER A 37 -8.97 8.78 -14.17
N MET A 38 -9.06 7.59 -13.59
CA MET A 38 -8.00 7.05 -12.73
C MET A 38 -7.37 5.82 -13.38
N GLU A 39 -6.05 5.82 -13.46
CA GLU A 39 -5.24 4.68 -13.86
C GLU A 39 -4.43 4.22 -12.66
N LEU A 40 -4.57 2.95 -12.27
CA LEU A 40 -3.78 2.35 -11.22
C LEU A 40 -2.57 1.67 -11.85
N VAL A 41 -1.36 2.05 -11.41
CA VAL A 41 -0.11 1.45 -11.90
C VAL A 41 0.59 0.73 -10.74
N PRO A 42 0.62 -0.60 -10.73
CA PRO A 42 1.40 -1.35 -9.75
C PRO A 42 2.89 -1.03 -9.88
N GLY A 43 3.50 -0.53 -8.81
CA GLY A 43 4.91 -0.11 -8.80
C GLY A 43 5.90 -1.24 -8.60
N GLY A 44 5.45 -2.41 -8.11
CA GLY A 44 6.32 -3.53 -7.78
C GLY A 44 7.29 -3.19 -6.65
N LEU A 45 6.76 -3.02 -5.43
CA LEU A 45 7.57 -2.60 -4.27
C LEU A 45 8.69 -3.61 -3.95
N ARG A 46 8.38 -4.92 -4.00
CA ARG A 46 9.35 -6.02 -3.83
C ARG A 46 8.94 -7.21 -4.70
N PRO A 47 9.15 -7.14 -6.01
CA PRO A 47 8.69 -8.17 -6.93
C PRO A 47 9.58 -9.42 -6.80
N ASP A 48 8.93 -10.58 -6.86
CA ASP A 48 9.54 -11.91 -7.02
C ASP A 48 10.59 -12.25 -5.96
N GLU A 49 10.52 -11.62 -4.78
CA GLU A 49 11.37 -11.99 -3.65
C GLU A 49 11.05 -13.42 -3.22
N THR A 50 12.11 -14.17 -2.93
CA THR A 50 12.02 -15.59 -2.54
C THR A 50 12.65 -15.83 -1.18
N ARG A 51 13.45 -14.88 -0.68
CA ARG A 51 14.15 -15.01 0.59
C ARG A 51 13.24 -14.58 1.74
N PRO A 52 13.31 -15.29 2.88
CA PRO A 52 12.65 -14.84 4.11
C PRO A 52 13.02 -13.40 4.45
N THR A 53 12.03 -12.65 4.91
CA THR A 53 12.19 -11.27 5.36
C THR A 53 13.11 -11.25 6.57
N PRO A 54 14.27 -10.57 6.51
CA PRO A 54 15.16 -10.48 7.66
C PRO A 54 14.51 -9.64 8.77
N GLN A 55 14.90 -9.91 10.02
CA GLN A 55 14.32 -9.24 11.19
C GLN A 55 14.50 -7.72 11.17
N THR A 56 15.59 -7.23 10.58
CA THR A 56 15.84 -5.79 10.37
C THR A 56 14.76 -5.16 9.49
N LEU A 57 14.49 -5.77 8.33
CA LEU A 57 13.43 -5.32 7.42
C LEU A 57 12.03 -5.45 8.06
N ALA A 58 11.76 -6.53 8.79
CA ALA A 58 10.50 -6.68 9.52
C ALA A 58 10.30 -5.54 10.53
N SER A 59 11.36 -5.16 11.26
CA SER A 59 11.35 -4.05 12.21
C SER A 59 11.10 -2.70 11.53
N GLU A 60 11.71 -2.46 10.37
CA GLU A 60 11.49 -1.27 9.56
C GLU A 60 10.03 -1.18 9.05
N ILE A 61 9.48 -2.28 8.56
CA ILE A 61 8.08 -2.33 8.09
C ILE A 61 7.14 -2.03 9.27
N GLN A 62 7.35 -2.65 10.43
CA GLN A 62 6.58 -2.35 11.64
C GLN A 62 6.68 -0.87 12.04
N HIS A 63 7.87 -0.28 11.95
CA HIS A 63 8.06 1.14 12.23
C HIS A 63 7.22 2.00 11.26
N HIS A 64 7.27 1.72 9.96
CA HIS A 64 6.42 2.41 8.99
C HIS A 64 4.93 2.22 9.25
N TRP A 65 4.48 1.02 9.64
CA TRP A 65 3.07 0.78 9.99
C TRP A 65 2.62 1.66 11.16
N ARG A 66 3.44 1.80 12.21
CA ARG A 66 3.14 2.72 13.33
C ARG A 66 3.04 4.17 12.88
N MET A 67 3.94 4.61 11.99
CA MET A 67 3.91 5.96 11.44
C MET A 67 2.66 6.21 10.59
N VAL A 68 2.30 5.26 9.73
CA VAL A 68 1.09 5.34 8.89
C VAL A 68 -0.16 5.35 9.76
N GLN A 69 -0.26 4.47 10.77
CA GLN A 69 -1.39 4.46 11.69
C GLN A 69 -1.55 5.82 12.38
N LYS A 70 -0.47 6.40 12.86
CA LYS A 70 -0.49 7.73 13.50
C LYS A 70 -0.94 8.82 12.54
N ALA A 71 -0.48 8.79 11.28
CA ALA A 71 -0.74 9.83 10.30
C ALA A 71 -2.14 9.73 9.66
N SER A 72 -2.61 8.51 9.39
CA SER A 72 -3.83 8.26 8.62
C SER A 72 -5.01 7.75 9.46
N GLY A 73 -4.76 7.25 10.67
CA GLY A 73 -5.75 6.56 11.49
C GLY A 73 -6.08 5.14 11.02
N GLN A 74 -5.45 4.65 9.94
CA GLN A 74 -5.73 3.31 9.41
C GLN A 74 -5.33 2.22 10.41
N PRO A 75 -6.15 1.17 10.60
CA PRO A 75 -5.86 0.10 11.53
C PRO A 75 -4.78 -0.84 10.99
N PHE A 76 -3.90 -1.30 11.88
CA PHE A 76 -2.89 -2.32 11.60
C PHE A 76 -2.92 -3.41 12.68
N HIS A 77 -2.68 -4.65 12.26
CA HIS A 77 -2.53 -5.78 13.17
C HIS A 77 -1.04 -6.11 13.37
N PHE A 78 -0.42 -5.57 14.42
CA PHE A 78 1.03 -5.74 14.65
C PHE A 78 1.45 -7.16 15.03
N GLY A 79 0.52 -7.99 15.54
CA GLY A 79 0.78 -9.40 15.85
C GLY A 79 1.15 -10.25 14.62
N PHE A 80 0.96 -9.73 13.40
CA PHE A 80 1.37 -10.39 12.16
C PHE A 80 2.84 -10.83 12.19
N PHE A 81 3.75 -9.98 12.68
CA PHE A 81 5.19 -10.27 12.62
C PHE A 81 5.67 -11.30 13.65
N GLU A 82 4.86 -11.57 14.68
CA GLU A 82 5.15 -12.59 15.70
C GLU A 82 4.68 -13.97 15.26
N GLY A 83 3.61 -14.04 14.45
CA GLY A 83 2.96 -15.29 14.03
C GLY A 83 3.46 -15.92 12.72
N HIS A 84 4.40 -15.29 12.00
CA HIS A 84 4.78 -15.72 10.64
C HIS A 84 6.30 -15.83 10.44
N PRO A 85 6.99 -16.76 11.14
CA PRO A 85 8.40 -17.03 10.87
C PRO A 85 8.58 -17.51 9.42
N GLY A 86 9.59 -16.98 8.73
CA GLY A 86 9.86 -17.33 7.32
C GLY A 86 9.02 -16.57 6.30
N PHE A 87 8.21 -15.57 6.72
CA PHE A 87 7.46 -14.71 5.80
C PHE A 87 8.36 -14.13 4.71
N VAL A 88 7.99 -14.34 3.45
CA VAL A 88 8.66 -13.75 2.28
C VAL A 88 7.85 -12.54 1.84
N TYR A 89 8.46 -11.36 1.89
CA TYR A 89 7.79 -10.12 1.50
C TYR A 89 7.82 -9.91 -0.03
N ASN A 90 7.10 -10.77 -0.74
CA ASN A 90 6.94 -10.74 -2.20
C ASN A 90 5.64 -10.04 -2.58
N THR A 91 5.73 -8.93 -3.31
CA THR A 91 4.55 -8.13 -3.71
C THR A 91 3.99 -8.48 -5.09
N THR A 92 4.66 -9.35 -5.86
CA THR A 92 4.17 -9.78 -7.18
C THR A 92 2.78 -10.41 -7.11
N PRO A 93 2.48 -11.38 -6.21
CA PRO A 93 1.18 -12.05 -6.21
C PRO A 93 0.01 -11.11 -5.93
N ALA A 94 0.23 -10.09 -5.08
CA ALA A 94 -0.81 -9.12 -4.74
C ALA A 94 -1.06 -8.10 -5.86
N SER A 95 -0.08 -7.90 -6.74
CA SER A 95 -0.09 -6.87 -7.79
C SER A 95 -0.62 -7.34 -9.15
N ARG A 96 -1.19 -8.55 -9.22
CA ARG A 96 -1.68 -9.20 -10.46
C ARG A 96 -3.18 -9.37 -10.47
#